data_AF-A0A662U9Z7-F1
#
_entry.id   AF-A0A662U9Z7-F1
#
_cell.length_a   1.000
_cell.length_b   1.000
_cell.length_c   1.000
_cell.angle_alpha   90.00
_cell.angle_beta   90.00
_cell.angle_gamma   90.00
#
_symmetry.space_group_name_H-M   'P 1'
#
loop_
_entity.id
_entity.type
_entity.pdbx_description
1 polymer ?
#
loop_
_entity_poly.entity_id
_entity_poly.type
_entity_poly.pdbx_seq_one_letter_code
_entity_poly.pdbx_strand_id
1 'polypeptide(L)'
;MCPRRESYGSATSWILDRIGYSFAVRRNTLYPPELEEAEDEKERRRILGTIRYVIQVLRNKDMVFLIPKRFVINVPLTLTYYNVKGGSIPMVAEVLRSGGKLSADEARVTAERVINSYYNRFEPFIDDLLEFYQAYRKILIALNEYEVRYSLERRFYEYLPFILIESRERGGVEESDKRVMKRLGRIKQRTLEFLKTVVKIVEQDIGSRAIESLYYRWRMLEDRINELAYDNDPHVESIAGRFLDRVVRYAINILLPAHDESRRLRILHEQKSGHPASQ
;
A
#
# COMPACT_ATOMS: atom_id res chain seq x y z
N MET A 1 -6.67 -13.97 16.10
CA MET A 1 -8.10 -14.18 15.79
C MET A 1 -8.44 -13.34 14.57
N CYS A 2 -8.74 -13.97 13.43
CA CYS A 2 -9.03 -13.27 12.17
C CYS A 2 -10.35 -12.49 12.26
N PRO A 3 -10.39 -11.20 11.89
CA PRO A 3 -11.65 -10.46 11.87
C PRO A 3 -12.52 -10.95 10.70
N ARG A 4 -13.74 -11.31 11.06
CA ARG A 4 -14.91 -11.71 10.25
C ARG A 4 -14.96 -11.14 8.82
N ARG A 5 -14.94 -12.08 7.85
CA ARG A 5 -15.75 -12.15 6.60
C ARG A 5 -17.16 -11.56 6.87
N GLU A 6 -17.78 -10.65 6.11
CA GLU A 6 -17.91 -10.45 4.66
C GLU A 6 -18.58 -9.09 4.33
N SER A 7 -18.43 -8.62 3.07
CA SER A 7 -19.55 -8.09 2.22
C SER A 7 -19.20 -7.85 0.73
N TYR A 8 -18.10 -8.41 0.20
CA TYR A 8 -17.83 -8.60 -1.25
C TYR A 8 -17.07 -9.93 -1.43
N GLY A 9 -17.37 -10.69 -2.49
CA GLY A 9 -16.92 -12.09 -2.66
C GLY A 9 -15.40 -12.30 -2.51
N SER A 10 -15.01 -13.47 -1.99
CA SER A 10 -13.61 -13.86 -1.73
C SER A 10 -12.67 -13.58 -2.91
N ALA A 11 -13.17 -13.78 -4.13
CA ALA A 11 -12.46 -13.52 -5.38
C ALA A 11 -11.93 -12.07 -5.51
N THR A 12 -12.70 -11.05 -5.14
CA THR A 12 -12.25 -9.65 -5.23
C THR A 12 -11.06 -9.42 -4.30
N SER A 13 -11.17 -9.84 -3.03
CA SER A 13 -10.06 -9.67 -2.07
C SER A 13 -8.83 -10.44 -2.54
N TRP A 14 -9.01 -11.69 -3.00
CA TRP A 14 -7.94 -12.53 -3.51
C TRP A 14 -7.10 -11.83 -4.60
N ILE A 15 -7.78 -11.25 -5.61
CA ILE A 15 -7.10 -10.56 -6.71
C ILE A 15 -6.36 -9.33 -6.19
N LEU A 16 -7.04 -8.53 -5.34
CA LEU A 16 -6.46 -7.32 -4.78
C LEU A 16 -5.22 -7.65 -3.93
N ASP A 17 -5.27 -8.70 -3.10
CA ASP A 17 -4.14 -9.16 -2.28
C ASP A 17 -2.97 -9.61 -3.18
N ARG A 18 -3.25 -10.41 -4.20
CA ARG A 18 -2.22 -10.91 -5.12
C ARG A 18 -1.49 -9.77 -5.83
N ILE A 19 -2.24 -8.81 -6.39
CA ILE A 19 -1.65 -7.70 -7.16
C ILE A 19 -1.07 -6.63 -6.24
N GLY A 20 -1.79 -6.25 -5.18
CA GLY A 20 -1.43 -5.14 -4.29
C GLY A 20 -0.11 -5.34 -3.55
N TYR A 21 0.25 -6.60 -3.25
CA TYR A 21 1.49 -6.97 -2.56
C TYR A 21 2.61 -7.47 -3.48
N SER A 22 2.48 -7.31 -4.80
CA SER A 22 3.47 -7.79 -5.77
C SER A 22 3.71 -6.77 -6.88
N PHE A 23 4.95 -6.66 -7.34
CA PHE A 23 5.29 -5.81 -8.49
C PHE A 23 4.66 -6.29 -9.79
N ALA A 24 4.71 -7.60 -10.02
CA ALA A 24 4.11 -8.27 -11.17
C ALA A 24 3.50 -9.59 -10.73
N VAL A 25 2.34 -9.91 -11.29
CA VAL A 25 1.62 -11.16 -11.03
C VAL A 25 1.25 -11.82 -12.35
N ARG A 26 1.41 -13.13 -12.43
CA ARG A 26 0.96 -13.89 -13.60
C ARG A 26 -0.56 -13.93 -13.67
N ARG A 27 -1.10 -13.78 -14.86
CA ARG A 27 -2.55 -13.83 -15.08
C ARG A 27 -3.18 -15.14 -14.59
N ASN A 28 -2.50 -16.27 -14.74
CA ASN A 28 -3.00 -17.57 -14.33
C ASN A 28 -2.99 -17.80 -12.80
N THR A 29 -2.30 -16.97 -12.01
CA THR A 29 -2.30 -17.08 -10.54
C THR A 29 -3.38 -16.21 -9.89
N LEU A 30 -4.17 -15.48 -10.70
CA LEU A 30 -5.27 -14.64 -10.23
C LEU A 30 -6.58 -15.44 -10.05
N TYR A 31 -6.60 -16.70 -10.48
CA TYR A 31 -7.73 -17.59 -10.23
C TYR A 31 -7.68 -18.07 -8.78
N PRO A 32 -8.73 -17.82 -7.99
CA PRO A 32 -8.80 -18.26 -6.60
C PRO A 32 -9.11 -19.76 -6.52
N PRO A 33 -8.69 -20.48 -5.46
CA PRO A 33 -9.00 -21.91 -5.27
C PRO A 33 -10.49 -22.22 -5.40
N GLU A 34 -11.36 -21.30 -4.95
CA GLU A 34 -12.81 -21.40 -5.04
C GLU A 34 -13.34 -21.56 -6.47
N LEU A 35 -12.54 -21.19 -7.49
CA LEU A 35 -12.91 -21.44 -8.89
C LEU A 35 -12.84 -22.93 -9.24
N GLU A 36 -11.91 -23.68 -8.65
CA GLU A 36 -11.79 -25.13 -8.85
C GLU A 36 -12.84 -25.88 -8.03
N GLU A 37 -13.20 -25.35 -6.86
CA GLU A 37 -14.18 -25.91 -5.93
C GLU A 37 -15.65 -25.58 -6.28
N ALA A 38 -15.88 -24.69 -7.25
CA ALA A 38 -17.22 -24.23 -7.62
C ALA A 38 -18.11 -25.40 -8.10
N GLU A 39 -19.27 -25.54 -7.44
CA GLU A 39 -20.20 -26.67 -7.65
C GLU A 39 -20.92 -26.61 -8.99
N ASP A 40 -21.16 -25.40 -9.52
CA ASP A 40 -21.88 -25.19 -10.76
C ASP A 40 -21.23 -24.17 -11.72
N GLU A 41 -21.63 -24.25 -12.99
CA GLU A 41 -21.14 -23.39 -14.06
C GLU A 41 -21.53 -21.91 -13.88
N LYS A 42 -22.62 -21.62 -13.16
CA LYS A 42 -23.07 -20.25 -12.89
C LYS A 42 -22.15 -19.57 -11.89
N GLU A 43 -21.72 -20.28 -10.86
CA GLU A 43 -20.75 -19.83 -9.87
C GLU A 43 -19.39 -19.61 -10.50
N ARG A 44 -18.90 -20.56 -11.32
CA ARG A 44 -17.66 -20.37 -12.09
C ARG A 44 -17.69 -19.11 -12.93
N ARG A 45 -18.79 -18.88 -13.68
CA ARG A 45 -18.97 -17.66 -14.48
C ARG A 45 -19.00 -16.40 -13.63
N ARG A 46 -19.63 -16.43 -12.45
CA ARG A 46 -19.64 -15.32 -11.50
C ARG A 46 -18.23 -14.99 -11.02
N ILE A 47 -17.46 -15.97 -10.57
CA ILE A 47 -16.08 -15.78 -10.10
C ILE A 47 -15.20 -15.20 -11.23
N LEU A 48 -15.26 -15.79 -12.42
CA LEU A 48 -14.54 -15.29 -13.60
C LEU A 48 -14.98 -13.88 -14.01
N GLY A 49 -16.28 -13.59 -13.91
CA GLY A 49 -16.85 -12.25 -14.11
C GLY A 49 -16.24 -11.23 -13.15
N THR A 50 -16.23 -11.54 -11.85
CA THR A 50 -15.60 -10.71 -10.82
C THR A 50 -14.12 -10.48 -11.10
N ILE A 51 -13.36 -11.52 -11.48
CA ILE A 51 -11.94 -11.38 -11.80
C ILE A 51 -11.72 -10.40 -12.95
N ARG A 52 -12.49 -10.56 -14.03
CA ARG A 52 -12.40 -9.65 -15.18
C ARG A 52 -12.78 -8.23 -14.82
N TYR A 53 -13.85 -8.05 -14.06
CA TYR A 53 -14.32 -6.73 -13.64
C TYR A 53 -13.27 -6.00 -12.79
N VAL A 54 -12.73 -6.64 -11.75
CA VAL A 54 -11.71 -6.02 -10.88
C VAL A 54 -10.48 -5.60 -11.68
N ILE A 55 -9.97 -6.47 -12.57
CA ILE A 55 -8.80 -6.13 -13.38
C ILE A 55 -9.11 -4.98 -14.35
N GLN A 56 -10.31 -4.94 -14.92
CA GLN A 56 -10.72 -3.87 -15.81
C GLN A 56 -10.84 -2.53 -15.05
N VAL A 57 -11.38 -2.54 -13.84
CA VAL A 57 -11.44 -1.36 -12.96
C VAL A 57 -10.04 -0.83 -12.69
N LEU A 58 -9.12 -1.67 -12.21
CA LEU A 58 -7.75 -1.24 -11.90
C LEU A 58 -7.03 -0.73 -13.15
N ARG A 59 -7.27 -1.34 -14.31
CA ARG A 59 -6.69 -0.90 -15.58
C ARG A 59 -7.21 0.48 -15.99
N ASN A 60 -8.52 0.70 -15.91
CA ASN A 60 -9.14 1.99 -16.29
C ASN A 60 -8.68 3.13 -15.37
N LYS A 61 -8.30 2.80 -14.13
CA LYS A 61 -7.72 3.73 -13.16
C LYS A 61 -6.21 3.91 -13.28
N ASP A 62 -5.58 3.31 -14.29
CA ASP A 62 -4.12 3.28 -14.48
C ASP A 62 -3.33 2.69 -13.30
N MET A 63 -4.00 1.96 -12.41
CA MET A 63 -3.40 1.32 -11.23
C MET A 63 -2.63 0.06 -11.59
N VAL A 64 -2.96 -0.54 -12.74
CA VAL A 64 -2.23 -1.70 -13.26
C VAL A 64 -1.93 -1.55 -14.74
N PHE A 65 -0.74 -2.03 -15.13
CA PHE A 65 -0.35 -2.19 -16.52
C PHE A 65 -0.49 -3.66 -16.92
N LEU A 66 -1.11 -3.92 -18.06
CA LEU A 66 -1.41 -5.27 -18.51
C LEU A 66 -0.46 -5.70 -19.62
N ILE A 67 0.28 -6.79 -19.40
CA ILE A 67 0.88 -7.56 -20.49
C ILE A 67 -0.14 -8.62 -20.90
N PRO A 68 -0.75 -8.53 -22.10
CA PRO A 68 -1.84 -9.39 -22.50
C PRO A 68 -1.55 -10.88 -22.23
N LYS A 69 -2.51 -11.56 -21.60
CA LYS A 69 -2.47 -12.99 -21.24
C LYS A 69 -1.31 -13.42 -20.30
N ARG A 70 -0.35 -12.55 -19.98
CA ARG A 70 0.87 -12.91 -19.24
C ARG A 70 0.88 -12.32 -17.84
N PHE A 71 0.87 -10.99 -17.72
CA PHE A 71 1.11 -10.31 -16.45
C PHE A 71 0.15 -9.16 -16.17
N VAL A 72 0.00 -8.89 -14.89
CA VAL A 72 -0.55 -7.65 -14.33
C VAL A 72 0.56 -7.01 -13.51
N ILE A 73 0.95 -5.80 -13.87
CA ILE A 73 2.00 -5.02 -13.21
C ILE A 73 1.34 -3.97 -12.34
N ASN A 74 1.76 -3.91 -11.09
CA ASN A 74 1.29 -2.95 -10.10
C ASN A 74 1.99 -1.60 -10.34
N VAL A 75 1.28 -0.65 -10.94
CA VAL A 75 1.87 0.62 -11.37
C VAL A 75 2.35 1.46 -10.17
N PRO A 76 1.51 1.76 -9.15
CA PRO A 76 1.95 2.62 -8.06
C PRO A 76 3.16 2.03 -7.32
N LEU A 77 3.14 0.72 -7.03
CA LEU A 77 4.25 0.06 -6.34
C LEU A 77 5.55 0.08 -7.16
N THR A 78 5.44 -0.15 -8.47
CA THR A 78 6.59 -0.11 -9.40
C THR A 78 7.22 1.28 -9.44
N LEU A 79 6.39 2.33 -9.50
CA LEU A 79 6.87 3.71 -9.53
C LEU A 79 7.46 4.15 -8.18
N THR A 80 6.88 3.72 -7.06
CA THR A 80 7.50 3.90 -5.73
C THR A 80 8.89 3.25 -5.70
N TYR A 81 9.02 2.02 -6.20
CA TYR A 81 10.32 1.34 -6.26
C TYR A 81 11.33 2.07 -7.16
N TYR A 82 10.88 2.56 -8.32
CA TYR A 82 11.71 3.37 -9.22
C TYR A 82 12.28 4.60 -8.51
N ASN A 83 11.43 5.35 -7.80
CA ASN A 83 11.83 6.57 -7.10
C ASN A 83 12.83 6.26 -5.96
N VAL A 84 12.55 5.26 -5.11
CA VAL A 84 13.48 4.89 -4.00
C VAL A 84 14.80 4.29 -4.51
N LYS A 85 14.85 3.77 -5.73
CA LYS A 85 16.10 3.34 -6.38
C LYS A 85 16.80 4.45 -7.16
N GLY A 86 16.43 5.71 -6.93
CA GLY A 86 17.08 6.87 -7.55
C GLY A 86 16.84 6.94 -9.06
N GLY A 87 15.68 6.51 -9.53
CA GLY A 87 15.34 6.53 -10.95
C GLY A 87 16.02 5.44 -11.78
N SER A 88 16.34 4.28 -11.17
CA SER A 88 17.04 3.20 -11.88
C SER A 88 16.08 2.25 -12.61
N ILE A 89 15.92 2.45 -13.93
CA ILE A 89 15.19 1.52 -14.82
C ILE A 89 15.74 0.08 -14.71
N PRO A 90 17.07 -0.18 -14.72
CA PRO A 90 17.59 -1.54 -14.62
C PRO A 90 17.14 -2.27 -13.35
N MET A 91 17.08 -1.59 -12.21
CA MET A 91 16.61 -2.21 -10.95
C MET A 91 15.12 -2.52 -11.00
N VAL A 92 14.30 -1.64 -11.59
CA VAL A 92 12.87 -1.90 -11.80
C VAL A 92 12.68 -3.13 -12.69
N ALA A 93 13.40 -3.20 -13.82
CA ALA A 93 13.35 -4.32 -14.74
C ALA A 93 13.70 -5.64 -14.04
N GLU A 94 14.71 -5.64 -13.18
CA GLU A 94 15.11 -6.83 -12.43
C GLU A 94 14.01 -7.33 -11.49
N VAL A 95 13.31 -6.42 -10.80
CA VAL A 95 12.19 -6.79 -9.92
C VAL A 95 10.97 -7.28 -10.70
N LEU A 96 10.68 -6.68 -11.86
CA LEU A 96 9.64 -7.19 -12.76
C LEU A 96 10.00 -8.59 -13.28
N ARG A 97 11.28 -8.85 -13.55
CA ARG A 97 11.81 -10.15 -13.99
C ARG A 97 11.67 -11.21 -12.90
N SER A 98 11.99 -10.88 -11.65
CA SER A 98 11.84 -11.81 -10.51
C SER A 98 10.38 -12.20 -10.26
N GLY A 99 9.42 -11.33 -10.61
CA GLY A 99 7.97 -11.62 -10.59
C GLY A 99 7.50 -12.65 -11.62
N GLY A 100 8.37 -13.04 -12.56
CA GLY A 100 8.20 -14.23 -13.38
C GLY A 100 8.54 -14.02 -14.85
N LYS A 101 9.57 -14.71 -15.34
CA LYS A 101 9.81 -15.09 -16.75
C LYS A 101 9.69 -14.00 -17.84
N LEU A 102 9.70 -12.70 -17.52
CA LEU A 102 10.02 -11.70 -18.53
C LEU A 102 11.48 -11.89 -18.93
N SER A 103 11.79 -11.84 -20.23
CA SER A 103 13.19 -11.72 -20.63
C SER A 103 13.75 -10.38 -20.13
N ALA A 104 15.08 -10.25 -20.06
CA ALA A 104 15.72 -9.02 -19.60
C ALA A 104 15.27 -7.80 -20.44
N ASP A 105 15.22 -7.97 -21.77
CA ASP A 105 14.80 -6.90 -22.70
C ASP A 105 13.31 -6.56 -22.54
N GLU A 106 12.44 -7.57 -22.44
CA GLU A 106 11.01 -7.34 -22.20
C GLU A 106 10.76 -6.61 -20.89
N ALA A 107 11.47 -6.99 -19.82
CA ALA A 107 11.34 -6.36 -18.51
C ALA A 107 11.79 -4.90 -18.55
N ARG A 108 12.88 -4.60 -19.26
CA ARG A 108 13.38 -3.24 -19.44
C ARG A 108 12.41 -2.36 -20.23
N VAL A 109 11.97 -2.82 -21.39
CA VAL A 109 10.99 -2.09 -22.23
C VAL A 109 9.69 -1.87 -21.46
N THR A 110 9.26 -2.87 -20.68
CA THR A 110 8.05 -2.73 -19.86
C THR A 110 8.25 -1.70 -18.74
N ALA A 111 9.39 -1.73 -18.04
CA ALA A 111 9.71 -0.75 -17.01
C ALA A 111 9.71 0.67 -17.58
N GLU A 112 10.41 0.90 -18.69
CA GLU A 112 10.46 2.19 -19.39
C GLU A 112 9.06 2.67 -19.76
N ARG A 113 8.24 1.77 -20.32
CA ARG A 113 6.87 2.11 -20.71
C ARG A 113 5.99 2.47 -19.51
N VAL A 114 6.07 1.73 -18.42
CA VAL A 114 5.31 2.01 -17.19
C VAL A 114 5.74 3.36 -16.61
N ILE A 115 7.04 3.61 -16.49
CA ILE A 115 7.56 4.87 -15.96
C ILE A 115 7.10 6.04 -16.83
N ASN A 116 7.36 5.99 -18.13
CA ASN A 116 7.05 7.09 -19.05
C ASN A 116 5.54 7.38 -19.15
N SER A 117 4.68 6.36 -19.00
CA SER A 117 3.23 6.53 -19.15
C SER A 117 2.55 7.01 -17.88
N TYR A 118 3.08 6.67 -16.70
CA TYR A 118 2.34 6.79 -15.45
C TYR A 118 3.04 7.62 -14.36
N TYR A 119 4.34 7.90 -14.47
CA TYR A 119 5.09 8.55 -13.40
C TYR A 119 4.47 9.89 -12.96
N ASN A 120 4.22 10.81 -13.91
CA ASN A 120 3.66 12.13 -13.60
C ASN A 120 2.30 12.07 -12.88
N ARG A 121 1.49 11.03 -13.12
CA ARG A 121 0.19 10.85 -12.47
C ARG A 121 0.33 10.42 -11.01
N PHE A 122 1.33 9.61 -10.70
CA PHE A 122 1.53 9.02 -9.36
C PHE A 122 2.62 9.71 -8.55
N GLU A 123 3.39 10.62 -9.14
CA GLU A 123 4.47 11.36 -8.45
C GLU A 123 3.98 12.01 -7.15
N PRO A 124 2.86 12.78 -7.11
CA PRO A 124 2.38 13.36 -5.85
C PRO A 124 2.07 12.33 -4.77
N PHE A 125 1.50 11.18 -5.15
CA PHE A 125 1.24 10.08 -4.22
C PHE A 125 2.54 9.46 -3.68
N ILE A 126 3.56 9.32 -4.52
CA ILE A 126 4.86 8.78 -4.12
C ILE A 126 5.54 9.74 -3.15
N ASP A 127 5.53 11.04 -3.44
CA ASP A 127 6.13 12.05 -2.58
C ASP A 127 5.47 12.09 -1.20
N ASP A 128 4.13 12.17 -1.15
CA ASP A 128 3.38 12.16 0.11
C ASP A 128 3.61 10.86 0.91
N LEU A 129 3.75 9.71 0.23
CA LEU A 129 4.07 8.43 0.85
C LEU A 129 5.47 8.43 1.48
N LEU A 130 6.47 8.97 0.78
CA LEU A 130 7.84 9.04 1.27
C LEU A 130 7.97 10.03 2.42
N GLU A 131 7.31 11.19 2.35
CA GLU A 131 7.29 12.17 3.43
C GLU A 131 6.60 11.62 4.68
N PHE A 132 5.46 10.93 4.51
CA PHE A 132 4.81 10.21 5.60
C PHE A 132 5.76 9.20 6.24
N TYR A 133 6.40 8.36 5.42
CA TYR A 133 7.31 7.34 5.93
C TYR A 133 8.51 7.93 6.66
N GLN A 134 9.06 9.05 6.21
CA GLN A 134 10.13 9.74 6.91
C GLN A 134 9.70 10.27 8.28
N ALA A 135 8.51 10.86 8.39
CA ALA A 135 7.95 11.29 9.68
C ALA A 135 7.72 10.08 10.60
N TYR A 136 7.14 9.01 10.06
CA TYR A 136 6.90 7.75 10.76
C TYR A 136 8.20 7.15 11.31
N ARG A 137 9.25 7.11 10.48
CA ARG A 137 10.56 6.56 10.86
C ARG A 137 11.23 7.36 11.97
N LYS A 138 11.14 8.70 11.95
CA LYS A 138 11.69 9.54 13.02
C LYS A 138 11.07 9.18 14.37
N ILE A 139 9.76 8.95 14.39
CA ILE A 139 9.04 8.50 15.59
C ILE A 139 9.52 7.11 16.01
N LEU A 140 9.61 6.15 15.08
CA LEU A 140 10.12 4.80 15.41
C LEU A 140 11.55 4.80 15.99
N ILE A 141 12.43 5.65 15.49
CA ILE A 141 13.81 5.78 15.99
C ILE A 141 13.83 6.37 17.40
N ALA A 142 13.02 7.41 17.64
CA ALA A 142 12.95 8.06 18.94
C ALA A 142 12.33 7.15 20.02
N LEU A 143 11.40 6.27 19.64
CA LEU A 143 10.81 5.24 20.51
C LEU A 143 11.72 4.01 20.72
N ASN A 144 13.03 4.19 20.85
CA ASN A 144 14.07 3.14 20.81
C ASN A 144 13.91 1.98 21.84
N GLU A 145 12.83 1.91 22.60
CA GLU A 145 12.41 0.72 23.36
C GLU A 145 11.82 -0.34 22.42
N TYR A 146 12.51 -1.48 22.31
CA TYR A 146 12.14 -2.61 21.47
C TYR A 146 10.69 -3.09 21.70
N GLU A 147 10.19 -3.04 22.94
CA GLU A 147 8.81 -3.40 23.27
C GLU A 147 7.77 -2.37 22.84
N VAL A 148 8.09 -1.07 22.93
CA VAL A 148 7.22 0.02 22.46
C VAL A 148 7.19 0.02 20.95
N ARG A 149 8.34 -0.12 20.29
CA ARG A 149 8.45 -0.27 18.83
C ARG A 149 7.66 -1.48 18.34
N TYR A 150 7.81 -2.65 18.95
CA TYR A 150 7.04 -3.85 18.59
C TYR A 150 5.54 -3.68 18.86
N SER A 151 5.17 -3.00 19.96
CA SER A 151 3.77 -2.71 20.29
C SER A 151 3.14 -1.66 19.38
N LEU A 152 3.89 -0.64 18.96
CA LEU A 152 3.45 0.40 18.03
C LEU A 152 3.39 -0.14 16.62
N GLU A 153 4.41 -0.86 16.15
CA GLU A 153 4.39 -1.59 14.88
C GLU A 153 3.19 -2.54 14.85
N ARG A 154 3.02 -3.42 15.85
CA ARG A 154 1.89 -4.37 15.93
C ARG A 154 0.53 -3.67 16.01
N ARG A 155 0.36 -2.65 16.86
CA ARG A 155 -0.91 -1.93 16.98
C ARG A 155 -1.20 -1.06 15.76
N PHE A 156 -0.23 -0.38 15.17
CA PHE A 156 -0.43 0.27 13.87
C PHE A 156 -0.80 -0.78 12.82
N TYR A 157 -0.16 -1.94 12.75
CA TYR A 157 -0.51 -2.99 11.77
C TYR A 157 -1.91 -3.57 11.98
N GLU A 158 -2.32 -3.77 13.25
CA GLU A 158 -3.66 -4.25 13.61
C GLU A 158 -4.74 -3.18 13.38
N TYR A 159 -4.42 -1.88 13.52
CA TYR A 159 -5.38 -0.78 13.47
C TYR A 159 -5.35 0.07 12.19
N LEU A 160 -4.31 -0.03 11.35
CA LEU A 160 -4.24 0.63 10.03
C LEU A 160 -5.46 0.29 9.17
N PRO A 161 -5.95 -0.98 9.09
CA PRO A 161 -7.23 -1.27 8.42
C PRO A 161 -8.41 -0.50 8.98
N PHE A 162 -8.45 -0.23 10.29
CA PHE A 162 -9.55 0.48 10.94
C PHE A 162 -9.45 2.00 10.74
N ILE A 163 -8.23 2.56 10.74
CA ILE A 163 -7.96 3.96 10.38
C ILE A 163 -8.38 4.23 8.93
N LEU A 164 -8.07 3.29 8.02
CA LEU A 164 -8.42 3.35 6.60
C LEU A 164 -9.90 3.07 6.31
N ILE A 165 -10.60 2.35 7.19
CA ILE A 165 -12.05 2.16 7.11
C ILE A 165 -12.78 3.40 7.66
N GLU A 166 -12.30 4.00 8.75
CA GLU A 166 -12.87 5.25 9.30
C GLU A 166 -12.70 6.46 8.38
N SER A 167 -11.62 6.53 7.60
CA SER A 167 -11.41 7.65 6.69
C SER A 167 -12.27 7.61 5.43
N ARG A 168 -12.75 6.42 5.05
CA ARG A 168 -13.77 6.24 3.99
C ARG A 168 -15.16 6.73 4.41
N GLU A 169 -15.46 6.82 5.70
CA GLU A 169 -16.78 7.27 6.20
C GLU A 169 -16.85 8.80 6.43
N ARG A 170 -15.81 9.57 6.07
CA ARG A 170 -15.82 11.05 6.19
C ARG A 170 -16.24 11.79 4.92
N GLY A 171 -16.69 11.08 3.89
CA GLY A 171 -17.38 11.64 2.72
C GLY A 171 -18.90 11.53 2.87
N GLY A 172 -19.52 12.50 3.54
CA GLY A 172 -20.96 12.82 3.45
C GLY A 172 -21.96 11.74 3.86
N VAL A 173 -22.42 11.77 5.11
CA VAL A 173 -23.74 11.23 5.50
C VAL A 173 -24.42 12.24 6.43
N GLU A 174 -25.44 12.91 5.90
CA GLU A 174 -26.48 13.56 6.70
C GLU A 174 -27.23 12.52 7.55
N GLU A 175 -27.67 13.00 8.71
CA GLU A 175 -28.29 12.27 9.81
C GLU A 175 -29.37 11.25 9.41
N SER A 176 -29.18 9.98 9.78
CA SER A 176 -30.22 9.16 10.43
C SER A 176 -29.78 7.70 10.61
N ASP A 177 -29.14 7.38 11.75
CA ASP A 177 -29.48 6.14 12.46
C ASP A 177 -28.83 6.05 13.85
N LYS A 178 -29.64 5.91 14.91
CA LYS A 178 -29.15 5.83 16.30
C LYS A 178 -28.24 4.61 16.54
N ARG A 179 -28.34 3.56 15.72
CA ARG A 179 -27.44 2.38 15.75
C ARG A 179 -26.10 2.65 15.06
N VAL A 180 -26.09 3.45 14.00
CA VAL A 180 -24.89 3.89 13.29
C VAL A 180 -24.10 4.87 14.16
N MET A 181 -24.77 5.83 14.84
CA MET A 181 -24.12 6.70 15.83
C MET A 181 -23.51 5.93 17.01
N LYS A 182 -24.14 4.85 17.49
CA LYS A 182 -23.61 4.04 18.60
C LYS A 182 -22.40 3.19 18.17
N ARG A 183 -22.30 2.84 16.89
CA ARG A 183 -21.17 2.08 16.31
C ARG A 183 -20.02 3.01 15.94
N LEU A 184 -20.30 4.12 15.26
CA LEU A 184 -19.38 5.24 15.02
C LEU A 184 -18.84 5.79 16.34
N GLY A 185 -19.68 5.98 17.34
CA GLY A 185 -19.27 6.43 18.68
C GLY A 185 -18.26 5.50 19.33
N ARG A 186 -18.44 4.17 19.25
CA ARG A 186 -17.48 3.19 19.82
C ARG A 186 -16.19 3.05 19.00
N ILE A 187 -16.24 3.22 17.68
CA ILE A 187 -15.09 3.14 16.78
C ILE A 187 -14.24 4.40 16.92
N LYS A 188 -14.87 5.57 16.89
CA LYS A 188 -14.27 6.86 17.22
C LYS A 188 -13.65 6.83 18.63
N GLN A 189 -14.29 6.20 19.62
CA GLN A 189 -13.73 6.03 20.96
C GLN A 189 -12.45 5.18 20.97
N ARG A 190 -12.39 4.09 20.19
CA ARG A 190 -11.23 3.17 20.16
C ARG A 190 -10.06 3.71 19.35
N THR A 191 -10.32 4.35 18.21
CA THR A 191 -9.29 5.11 17.46
C THR A 191 -8.78 6.28 18.29
N LEU A 192 -9.67 6.99 19.01
CA LEU A 192 -9.29 8.06 19.93
C LEU A 192 -8.58 7.54 21.18
N GLU A 193 -8.88 6.35 21.71
CA GLU A 193 -8.16 5.70 22.82
C GLU A 193 -6.79 5.19 22.39
N PHE A 194 -6.68 4.65 21.17
CA PHE A 194 -5.41 4.25 20.56
C PHE A 194 -4.54 5.47 20.29
N LEU A 195 -5.10 6.48 19.60
CA LEU A 195 -4.44 7.77 19.43
C LEU A 195 -4.09 8.34 20.79
N LYS A 196 -4.98 8.41 21.78
CA LYS A 196 -4.64 8.89 23.14
C LYS A 196 -3.54 8.07 23.81
N THR A 197 -3.44 6.77 23.60
CA THR A 197 -2.39 5.95 24.22
C THR A 197 -1.04 6.10 23.51
N VAL A 198 -1.03 6.09 22.18
CA VAL A 198 0.16 6.36 21.36
C VAL A 198 0.62 7.80 21.52
N VAL A 199 -0.33 8.74 21.49
CA VAL A 199 -0.12 10.17 21.74
C VAL A 199 0.42 10.36 23.14
N LYS A 200 -0.09 9.69 24.18
CA LYS A 200 0.46 9.85 25.53
C LYS A 200 1.90 9.33 25.67
N ILE A 201 2.26 8.24 24.97
CA ILE A 201 3.63 7.71 24.95
C ILE A 201 4.56 8.60 24.09
N VAL A 202 4.12 9.00 22.90
CA VAL A 202 4.89 9.81 21.95
C VAL A 202 4.96 11.29 22.37
N GLU A 203 3.94 11.86 23.00
CA GLU A 203 3.96 13.23 23.55
C GLU A 203 4.91 13.36 24.72
N GLN A 204 5.01 12.33 25.56
CA GLN A 204 5.93 12.32 26.70
C GLN A 204 7.40 12.19 26.25
N ASP A 205 7.68 11.38 25.22
CA ASP A 205 9.06 11.05 24.82
C ASP A 205 9.58 11.85 23.59
N ILE A 206 8.70 12.33 22.71
CA ILE A 206 9.08 12.92 21.40
C ILE A 206 8.50 14.34 21.22
N GLY A 207 7.38 14.65 21.88
CA GLY A 207 6.71 15.95 21.86
C GLY A 207 5.63 16.09 20.78
N SER A 208 4.63 16.94 21.05
CA SER A 208 3.40 17.10 20.24
C SER A 208 3.66 17.45 18.77
N ARG A 209 4.72 18.24 18.49
CA ARG A 209 5.07 18.65 17.11
C ARG A 209 5.37 17.48 16.18
N ALA A 210 5.98 16.39 16.69
CA ALA A 210 6.28 15.22 15.87
C ALA A 210 5.00 14.46 15.47
N ILE A 211 4.03 14.38 16.38
CA ILE A 211 2.73 13.76 16.15
C ILE A 211 1.91 14.59 15.17
N GLU A 212 1.86 15.90 15.37
CA GLU A 212 1.17 16.83 14.46
C GLU A 212 1.74 16.71 13.05
N SER A 213 3.06 16.63 12.91
CA SER A 213 3.72 16.40 11.63
C SER A 213 3.34 15.06 11.00
N LEU A 214 3.38 13.96 11.76
CA LEU A 214 2.97 12.64 11.25
C LEU A 214 1.51 12.64 10.81
N TYR A 215 0.62 13.23 11.61
CA TYR A 215 -0.80 13.34 11.30
C TYR A 215 -1.03 14.16 10.02
N TYR A 216 -0.36 15.29 9.90
CA TYR A 216 -0.42 16.12 8.70
C TYR A 216 0.02 15.34 7.46
N ARG A 217 1.17 14.65 7.52
CA ARG A 217 1.65 13.85 6.38
C ARG A 217 0.74 12.68 6.05
N TRP A 218 0.14 12.04 7.06
CA TRP A 218 -0.88 11.01 6.85
C TRP A 218 -2.09 11.56 6.10
N ARG A 219 -2.57 12.75 6.50
CA ARG A 219 -3.72 13.39 5.84
C ARG A 219 -3.43 13.71 4.38
N MET A 220 -2.26 14.26 4.07
CA MET A 220 -1.86 14.51 2.68
C MET A 220 -1.86 13.23 1.84
N LEU A 221 -1.22 12.16 2.34
CA LEU A 221 -1.21 10.86 1.68
C LEU A 221 -2.62 10.29 1.48
N GLU A 222 -3.47 10.39 2.51
CA GLU A 222 -4.86 9.95 2.46
C GLU A 222 -5.67 10.72 1.42
N ASP A 223 -5.53 12.04 1.35
CA ASP A 223 -6.18 12.86 0.35
C ASP A 223 -5.76 12.45 -1.07
N ARG A 224 -4.47 12.16 -1.30
CA ARG A 224 -4.00 11.63 -2.60
C ARG A 224 -4.54 10.24 -2.93
N ILE A 225 -4.64 9.36 -1.94
CA ILE A 225 -5.25 8.03 -2.13
C ILE A 225 -6.72 8.19 -2.54
N ASN A 226 -7.45 9.09 -1.87
CA ASN A 226 -8.85 9.35 -2.16
C ASN A 226 -9.03 9.95 -3.56
N GLU A 227 -8.20 10.93 -3.95
CA GLU A 227 -8.21 11.50 -5.30
C GLU A 227 -7.93 10.45 -6.39
N LEU A 228 -6.94 9.57 -6.17
CA LEU A 228 -6.62 8.51 -7.13
C LEU A 228 -7.72 7.43 -7.20
N ALA A 229 -8.40 7.17 -6.09
CA ALA A 229 -9.49 6.20 -6.02
C ALA A 229 -10.81 6.75 -6.59
N TYR A 230 -11.08 8.04 -6.41
CA TYR A 230 -12.35 8.71 -6.66
C TYR A 230 -12.98 8.33 -8.00
N ASP A 231 -14.23 7.86 -7.95
CA ASP A 231 -15.03 7.54 -9.12
C ASP A 231 -16.49 7.92 -8.88
N ASN A 232 -17.25 8.15 -9.94
CA ASN A 232 -18.69 8.33 -9.82
C ASN A 232 -19.40 7.00 -9.48
N ASP A 233 -18.79 5.86 -9.80
CA ASP A 233 -19.26 4.53 -9.39
C ASP A 233 -18.64 4.13 -8.03
N PRO A 234 -19.43 4.03 -6.94
CA PRO A 234 -18.94 3.66 -5.61
C PRO A 234 -18.24 2.29 -5.55
N HIS A 235 -18.60 1.36 -6.44
CA HIS A 235 -17.93 0.06 -6.51
C HIS A 235 -16.53 0.18 -7.08
N VAL A 236 -16.36 1.00 -8.12
CA VAL A 236 -15.06 1.27 -8.76
C VAL A 236 -14.15 1.99 -7.77
N GLU A 237 -14.65 3.04 -7.11
CA GLU A 237 -13.93 3.76 -6.06
C GLU A 237 -13.50 2.83 -4.92
N SER A 238 -14.41 1.97 -4.45
CA SER A 238 -14.11 1.03 -3.38
C SER A 238 -13.02 0.03 -3.76
N ILE A 239 -13.05 -0.53 -4.98
CA ILE A 239 -12.01 -1.43 -5.49
C ILE A 239 -10.67 -0.70 -5.58
N ALA A 240 -10.65 0.50 -6.16
CA ALA A 240 -9.46 1.32 -6.35
C ALA A 240 -8.79 1.67 -5.02
N GLY A 241 -9.55 2.18 -4.04
CA GLY A 241 -8.98 2.52 -2.73
C GLY A 241 -8.51 1.29 -1.94
N ARG A 242 -9.17 0.13 -2.07
CA ARG A 242 -8.72 -1.13 -1.43
C ARG A 242 -7.45 -1.67 -2.06
N PHE A 243 -7.24 -1.40 -3.35
CA PHE A 243 -5.99 -1.71 -4.01
C PHE A 243 -4.86 -0.82 -3.49
N LEU A 244 -5.05 0.50 -3.47
CA LEU A 244 -4.05 1.45 -2.98
C LEU A 244 -3.68 1.21 -1.52
N ASP A 245 -4.63 0.87 -0.65
CA ASP A 245 -4.36 0.45 0.73
C ASP A 245 -3.29 -0.66 0.80
N ARG A 246 -3.44 -1.72 -0.01
CA ARG A 246 -2.48 -2.83 -0.03
C ARG A 246 -1.11 -2.39 -0.53
N VAL A 247 -1.07 -1.52 -1.53
CA VAL A 247 0.19 -0.97 -2.04
C VAL A 247 0.90 -0.16 -0.96
N VAL A 248 0.17 0.72 -0.27
CA VAL A 248 0.71 1.55 0.82
C VAL A 248 1.23 0.68 1.97
N ARG A 249 0.47 -0.35 2.37
CA ARG A 249 0.92 -1.34 3.35
C ARG A 249 2.21 -2.03 2.92
N TYR A 250 2.26 -2.54 1.70
CA TYR A 250 3.47 -3.20 1.20
C TYR A 250 4.66 -2.24 1.22
N ALA A 251 4.44 -1.02 0.74
CA ALA A 251 5.49 -0.01 0.64
C ALA A 251 6.08 0.32 2.02
N ILE A 252 5.22 0.67 2.99
CA ILE A 252 5.63 1.07 4.34
C ILE A 252 6.26 -0.10 5.11
N ASN A 253 5.73 -1.30 4.96
CA ASN A 253 6.08 -2.41 5.86
C ASN A 253 7.23 -3.25 5.34
N ILE A 254 7.41 -3.31 4.01
CA ILE A 254 8.35 -4.22 3.37
C ILE A 254 9.36 -3.43 2.54
N LEU A 255 8.89 -2.58 1.62
CA LEU A 255 9.77 -1.95 0.64
C LEU A 255 10.70 -0.90 1.26
N LEU A 256 10.13 0.10 1.94
CA LEU A 256 10.85 1.24 2.47
C LEU A 256 11.84 0.85 3.58
N PRO A 257 11.48 -0.01 4.55
CA PRO A 257 12.43 -0.51 5.56
C PRO A 257 13.63 -1.24 4.92
N ALA A 258 13.38 -2.13 3.95
CA ALA A 258 14.45 -2.85 3.27
C ALA A 258 15.37 -1.91 2.45
N HIS A 259 14.80 -0.87 1.85
CA HIS A 259 15.58 0.15 1.17
C HIS A 259 16.51 0.91 2.13
N ASP A 260 15.99 1.30 3.29
CA ASP A 260 16.74 2.03 4.31
C ASP A 260 17.89 1.21 4.90
N GLU A 261 17.65 -0.06 5.19
CA GLU A 261 18.69 -0.98 5.64
C GLU A 261 19.79 -1.12 4.58
N SER A 262 19.41 -1.32 3.33
CA SER A 262 20.35 -1.39 2.20
C SER A 262 21.18 -0.12 2.06
N ARG A 263 20.58 1.06 2.27
CA ARG A 263 21.27 2.35 2.20
C ARG A 263 22.26 2.51 3.36
N ARG A 264 21.85 2.14 4.58
CA ARG A 264 22.71 2.18 5.77
C ARG A 264 23.95 1.31 5.60
N LEU A 265 23.78 0.09 5.09
CA LEU A 265 24.90 -0.84 4.86
C LEU A 265 25.91 -0.30 3.84
N ARG A 266 25.45 0.37 2.77
CA ARG A 266 26.34 1.02 1.80
C ARG A 266 27.17 2.14 2.41
N ILE A 267 26.55 3.05 3.16
CA ILE A 267 27.24 4.16 3.83
C ILE A 267 28.33 3.63 4.77
N LEU A 268 28.02 2.58 5.56
CA LEU A 268 29.00 1.95 6.46
C LEU A 268 30.16 1.32 5.70
N HIS A 269 29.92 0.72 4.53
CA HIS A 269 30.96 0.15 3.70
C HIS A 269 31.86 1.25 3.10
N GLU A 270 31.26 2.32 2.57
CA GLU A 270 31.97 3.48 2.01
C GLU A 270 32.87 4.16 3.05
N GLN A 271 32.37 4.33 4.29
CA GLN A 271 33.14 4.86 5.41
C GLN A 271 34.30 3.95 5.85
N LYS A 272 34.13 2.63 5.77
CA LYS A 272 35.21 1.66 6.04
C LYS A 272 36.25 1.59 4.92
N SER A 273 35.84 1.83 3.67
CA SER A 273 36.76 1.89 2.53
C SER A 273 37.48 3.25 2.39
N GLY A 274 37.01 4.28 3.10
CA GLY A 274 37.58 5.63 3.07
C GLY A 274 38.22 6.05 4.40
N HIS A 275 39.42 5.56 4.71
CA HIS A 275 40.43 6.24 5.55
C HIS A 275 41.85 5.92 5.02
N PRO A 276 42.84 6.82 5.24
CA PRO A 276 43.57 7.48 4.17
C PRO A 276 44.89 6.79 3.79
N ALA A 277 45.26 6.89 2.51
CA ALA A 277 46.66 6.82 2.12
C ALA A 277 47.35 8.08 2.68
N SER A 278 47.94 7.93 3.85
CA SER A 278 48.93 8.86 4.41
C SER A 278 50.03 8.02 5.03
N GLN A 279 50.90 7.48 4.17
CA GLN A 279 52.35 7.44 4.36
C GLN A 279 53.00 7.58 2.98
#